data_AF-A0A383C4Y5-F1
#
_entry.id   AF-A0A383C4Y5-F1
#
_cell.length_a   1.000
_cell.length_b   1.000
_cell.length_c   1.000
_cell.angle_alpha   90.00
_cell.angle_beta   90.00
_cell.angle_gamma   90.00
#
_symmetry.space_group_name_H-M   'P 1'
#
loop_
_entity.id
_entity.type
_entity.pdbx_description
1 polymer ?
#
loop_
_entity_poly.entity_id
_entity_poly.type
_entity_poly.pdbx_seq_one_letter_code
_entity_poly.pdbx_strand_id
1 'polypeptide(L)' 'WQLAYTELHVTPVLWPDFSRKELFRAVRDFQRRERRFGRVRAG' A
#
# COMPACT_ATOMS: atom_id res chain seq x y z
N TRP A 1 -7.50 -12.03 -14.51
CA TRP A 1 -7.03 -10.87 -15.30
C TRP A 1 -7.02 -9.56 -14.52
N GLN A 2 -8.01 -9.26 -13.67
CA GLN A 2 -8.12 -7.97 -12.96
C GLN A 2 -6.96 -7.63 -12.00
N LEU A 3 -6.24 -8.63 -11.45
CA LEU A 3 -5.16 -8.46 -10.46
C LEU A 3 -3.75 -8.31 -11.06
N ALA A 4 -3.60 -8.33 -12.39
CA ALA A 4 -2.28 -8.40 -13.04
C ALA A 4 -1.41 -7.14 -12.83
N TYR A 5 -2.02 -6.01 -12.48
CA TYR A 5 -1.35 -4.71 -12.35
C TYR A 5 -1.51 -4.10 -10.96
N THR A 6 -2.03 -4.85 -9.98
CA THR A 6 -2.26 -4.35 -8.62
C THR A 6 -1.14 -4.79 -7.68
N GLU A 7 -0.70 -3.92 -6.77
CA GLU A 7 0.22 -4.33 -5.71
C GLU A 7 -0.47 -5.26 -4.71
N LEU A 8 0.21 -6.35 -4.35
CA LEU A 8 -0.23 -7.26 -3.30
C LEU A 8 0.30 -6.80 -1.95
N HIS A 9 -0.61 -6.45 -1.03
CA HIS A 9 -0.30 -6.15 0.36
C HIS A 9 -0.61 -7.38 1.22
N VAL A 10 0.41 -8.01 1.79
CA VAL A 10 0.27 -9.16 2.70
C VAL A 10 0.63 -8.71 4.11
N THR A 11 -0.24 -9.01 5.07
CA THR A 11 -0.07 -8.65 6.49
C THR A 11 -0.17 -9.89 7.38
N PRO A 12 0.60 -9.97 8.48
CA PRO A 12 0.45 -11.05 9.47
C PRO A 12 -0.81 -10.87 10.35
N VAL A 13 -1.53 -9.76 10.23
CA VAL A 13 -2.75 -9.49 10.99
C VAL A 13 -3.87 -10.41 10.50
N LEU A 14 -4.46 -11.17 11.43
CA LEU A 14 -5.60 -12.03 11.15
C LEU A 14 -6.83 -11.19 10.81
N TRP A 15 -7.71 -11.72 9.96
CA TRP A 15 -8.89 -10.99 9.49
C TRP A 15 -9.78 -10.44 10.63
N PRO A 16 -10.06 -11.17 11.73
CA PRO A 16 -10.85 -10.64 12.84
C PRO A 16 -10.20 -9.42 13.53
N ASP A 17 -8.87 -9.34 13.49
CA ASP A 17 -8.08 -8.27 14.11
C ASP A 17 -7.76 -7.14 13.12
N PHE A 18 -8.18 -7.28 11.85
CA PHE A 18 -7.92 -6.30 10.81
C PHE A 18 -8.81 -5.07 10.99
N SER A 19 -8.29 -4.11 11.74
CA SER A 19 -9.00 -2.86 12.05
C SER A 19 -8.80 -1.78 10.98
N ARG A 20 -9.60 -0.71 11.07
CA ARG A 20 -9.46 0.50 10.25
C ARG A 20 -8.04 1.09 10.28
N LYS A 21 -7.33 0.96 11.40
CA LYS A 21 -5.94 1.42 11.55
C LYS A 21 -4.99 0.64 10.65
N GLU A 22 -5.20 -0.66 10.51
CA GLU A 22 -4.40 -1.53 9.64
C GLU A 22 -4.68 -1.23 8.16
N LEU A 23 -5.93 -0.92 7.81
CA LEU A 23 -6.26 -0.42 6.47
C LEU A 23 -5.50 0.88 6.15
N PHE A 24 -5.52 1.86 7.04
CA PHE A 24 -4.76 3.11 6.84
C PHE A 24 -3.26 2.88 6.75
N ARG A 25 -2.72 1.93 7.53
CA ARG A 25 -1.31 1.53 7.45
C ARG A 25 -0.99 0.92 6.07
N ALA A 26 -1.83 0.01 5.58
CA ALA A 26 -1.68 -0.62 4.27
C ALA A 26 -1.69 0.41 3.13
N VAL A 27 -2.64 1.36 3.14
CA VAL A 27 -2.71 2.44 2.15
C VAL A 27 -1.46 3.32 2.19
N ARG A 28 -0.97 3.68 3.39
CA ARG A 28 0.26 4.46 3.53
C ARG A 28 1.50 3.71 3.03
N ASP A 29 1.55 2.39 3.23
CA ASP A 29 2.65 1.55 2.75
C ASP A 29 2.64 1.43 1.23
N PHE A 30 1.47 1.23 0.64
CA PHE A 30 1.26 1.29 -0.81
C PHE A 30 1.75 2.63 -1.39
N GLN A 31 1.27 3.74 -0.83
CA GLN A 31 1.71 5.08 -1.25
C GLN A 31 3.22 5.32 -1.09
N ARG A 32 3.89 4.67 -0.13
CA ARG A 32 5.35 4.78 0.06
C ARG A 32 6.14 3.99 -0.97
N ARG A 33 5.65 2.82 -1.39
CA ARG A 33 6.28 2.00 -2.44
C ARG A 33 6.19 2.67 -3.81
N GLU A 34 5.08 3.33 -4.08
CA GLU A 34 4.85 4.07 -5.33
C GLU A 34 5.70 5.36 -5.45
N ARG A 35 6.26 5.90 -4.35
CA ARG A 35 7.05 7.16 -4.39
C ARG A 35 8.45 7.04 -4.96
N ARG A 36 8.87 5.88 -5.51
CA ARG A 36 10.20 5.76 -6.13
C ARG A 36 10.32 6.49 -7.49
N PHE A 37 9.22 7.01 -8.05
CA PHE A 37 9.21 7.79 -9.31
C PHE A 37 8.50 9.15 -9.20
N GLY A 38 8.45 9.77 -8.01
CA GLY A 38 7.65 10.99 -7.77
C GLY A 38 8.40 12.22 -7.25
N ARG A 39 9.74 12.22 -7.21
CA ARG A 39 10.52 13.44 -7.00
C ARG A 39 11.45 13.71 -8.19
N VAL A 40 10.86 13.92 -9.36
CA VAL A 40 11.36 14.96 -10.26
C VAL A 40 10.54 16.21 -9.92
N ARG A 41 10.90 16.89 -8.83
CA ARG A 41 10.67 18.33 -8.79
C ARG A 41 11.96 18.94 -9.33
N ALA A 42 11.88 19.35 -10.60
CA ALA A 42 12.71 20.40 -11.13
C ALA A 42 12.52 21.65 -10.24
N GLY A 43 13.64 22.32 -9.96
CA GLY A 43 13.75 23.46 -9.06
C GLY A 43 15.14 23.46 -8.45
#